data_AF-A0A7C3M5Y6-F1
#
_entry.id   AF-A0A7C3M5Y6-F1
#
_cell.length_a   1.000
_cell.length_b   1.000
_cell.length_c   1.000
_cell.angle_alpha   90.00
_cell.angle_beta   90.00
_cell.angle_gamma   90.00
#
_symmetry.space_group_name_H-M   'P 1'
#
loop_
_entity.id
_entity.type
_entity.pdbx_description
1 polymer ?
#
loop_
_entity_poly.entity_id
_entity_poly.type
_entity_poly.pdbx_seq_one_letter_code
_entity_poly.pdbx_strand_id
1 'polypeptide(L)'
;MRVYKADEDGTLQFIGEDSIDHTPKDEKIELLIGTAFDIVGERRIVEHKKITNNVYQDTYEITIRNHKDESIKVSIIEHQWGDWKVLKSNYDYKKIDAYKIEFEVEIPKNGETSVVYTAEYRF
;
A
#
# COMPACT_ATOMS: atom_id res chain seq x y z
N MET A 1 2.51 -6.06 -2.54
CA MET A 1 2.90 -4.84 -1.78
C MET A 1 4.15 -5.10 -0.93
N ARG A 2 5.04 -4.15 -0.66
CA ARG A 2 6.13 -4.34 0.33
C ARG A 2 6.02 -3.29 1.43
N VAL A 3 6.27 -3.69 2.67
CA VAL A 3 6.17 -2.80 3.84
C VAL A 3 7.52 -2.76 4.56
N TYR A 4 7.96 -1.55 4.88
CA TYR A 4 9.21 -1.29 5.58
C TYR A 4 8.95 -0.39 6.80
N LYS A 5 9.71 -0.60 7.87
CA LYS A 5 9.78 0.28 9.05
C LYS A 5 11.12 1.01 9.03
N ALA A 6 11.12 2.30 9.33
CA ALA A 6 12.37 3.02 9.64
C ALA A 6 12.69 2.90 11.14
N ASP A 7 13.91 2.50 11.47
CA ASP A 7 14.41 2.45 12.85
C ASP A 7 15.11 3.75 13.27
N GLU A 8 15.42 3.95 14.56
CA GLU A 8 16.01 5.20 15.09
C GLU A 8 17.35 5.60 14.43
N ASP A 9 18.07 4.63 13.85
CA ASP A 9 19.32 4.81 13.09
C ASP A 9 19.11 5.05 11.58
N GLY A 10 17.87 5.25 11.11
CA GLY A 10 17.56 5.51 9.70
C GLY A 10 17.69 4.30 8.78
N THR A 11 17.85 3.11 9.34
CA THR A 11 17.91 1.85 8.57
C THR A 11 16.49 1.36 8.29
N LEU A 12 16.18 1.11 7.01
CA LEU A 12 14.89 0.53 6.60
C LEU A 12 14.89 -0.97 6.88
N GLN A 13 14.11 -1.42 7.85
CA GLN A 13 13.91 -2.83 8.14
C GLN A 13 12.70 -3.35 7.36
N PHE A 14 12.92 -4.41 6.57
CA PHE A 14 11.86 -5.08 5.83
C PHE A 14 10.95 -5.85 6.81
N ILE A 15 9.65 -5.56 6.76
CA ILE A 15 8.65 -6.15 7.68
C ILE A 15 7.57 -6.97 6.97
N GLY A 16 7.57 -7.04 5.63
CA GLY A 16 6.69 -7.92 4.88
C GLY A 16 6.66 -7.66 3.37
N GLU A 17 6.45 -8.72 2.59
CA GLU A 17 6.24 -8.69 1.14
C GLU A 17 4.97 -9.46 0.81
N ASP A 18 4.26 -8.95 -0.19
CA ASP A 18 3.09 -9.52 -0.80
C ASP A 18 3.30 -9.49 -2.33
N SER A 19 3.08 -10.63 -2.98
CA SER A 19 3.10 -10.78 -4.44
C SER A 19 1.67 -10.99 -4.92
N ILE A 20 1.15 -10.09 -5.76
CA ILE A 20 -0.14 -10.23 -6.42
C ILE A 20 0.11 -10.33 -7.92
N ASP A 21 -0.26 -11.48 -8.49
CA ASP A 21 -0.39 -11.69 -9.92
C ASP A 21 -1.72 -11.04 -10.40
N HIS A 22 -1.67 -10.28 -11.49
CA HIS A 22 -2.78 -9.44 -11.94
C HIS A 22 -3.86 -10.24 -12.70
N THR A 23 -5.03 -10.50 -12.10
CA THR A 23 -6.44 -10.24 -12.57
C THR A 23 -7.47 -11.08 -11.75
N PRO A 24 -8.73 -10.63 -11.57
CA PRO A 24 -9.41 -10.70 -10.26
C PRO A 24 -10.51 -11.77 -10.13
N LYS A 25 -10.70 -12.28 -8.90
CA LYS A 25 -12.00 -12.32 -8.19
C LYS A 25 -11.78 -12.76 -6.73
N ASP A 26 -12.19 -11.92 -5.78
CA ASP A 26 -12.34 -12.26 -4.35
C ASP A 26 -11.09 -12.73 -3.59
N GLU A 27 -10.02 -11.93 -3.58
CA GLU A 27 -8.93 -12.18 -2.62
C GLU A 27 -9.11 -11.32 -1.37
N LYS A 28 -9.58 -11.96 -0.29
CA LYS A 28 -9.28 -11.52 1.07
C LYS A 28 -7.80 -11.82 1.31
N ILE A 29 -6.98 -10.78 1.31
CA ILE A 29 -5.55 -10.90 1.54
C ILE A 29 -5.29 -10.51 3.01
N GLU A 30 -5.17 -11.54 3.87
CA GLU A 30 -4.77 -11.39 5.27
C GLU A 30 -3.24 -11.57 5.34
N LEU A 31 -2.51 -10.47 5.53
CA LEU A 31 -1.05 -10.48 5.67
C LEU A 31 -0.66 -10.66 7.15
N LEU A 32 -0.05 -11.80 7.47
CA LEU A 32 0.41 -12.19 8.82
C LEU A 32 1.89 -12.57 8.80
N ILE A 33 2.83 -11.73 9.29
CA ILE A 33 4.25 -12.13 9.49
C ILE A 33 4.93 -11.44 10.70
N GLY A 34 5.07 -12.15 11.83
CA GLY A 34 5.72 -11.75 13.11
C GLY A 34 7.12 -11.11 12.97
N THR A 35 7.56 -10.04 13.66
CA THR A 35 7.15 -9.18 14.80
C THR A 35 5.77 -8.50 14.71
N ALA A 36 5.07 -8.75 13.61
CA ALA A 36 3.78 -8.21 13.20
C ALA A 36 2.52 -8.85 13.82
N PHE A 37 2.48 -9.07 15.14
CA PHE A 37 1.18 -9.05 15.83
C PHE A 37 0.76 -7.60 16.10
N ASP A 38 1.73 -6.70 16.27
CA ASP A 38 1.44 -5.31 16.56
C ASP A 38 1.20 -4.46 15.32
N ILE A 39 1.45 -4.93 14.10
CA ILE A 39 1.20 -4.14 12.89
C ILE A 39 0.53 -5.02 11.85
N VAL A 40 -0.68 -4.67 11.44
CA VAL A 40 -1.46 -5.45 10.46
C VAL A 40 -1.75 -4.56 9.26
N GLY A 41 -1.34 -5.01 8.07
CA GLY A 41 -1.65 -4.33 6.82
C GLY A 41 -2.67 -5.11 5.99
N GLU A 42 -3.73 -4.44 5.55
CA GLU A 42 -4.75 -4.99 4.65
C GLU A 42 -4.79 -4.13 3.39
N ARG A 43 -4.78 -4.74 2.22
CA ARG A 43 -4.89 -4.07 0.91
C ARG A 43 -6.10 -4.59 0.17
N ARG A 44 -6.95 -3.70 -0.34
CA ARG A 44 -8.12 -4.07 -1.16
C ARG A 44 -8.34 -3.10 -2.32
N ILE A 45 -8.88 -3.62 -3.42
CA ILE A 45 -9.41 -2.82 -4.53
C ILE A 45 -10.85 -2.45 -4.17
N VAL A 46 -11.11 -1.18 -3.90
CA VAL A 46 -12.45 -0.69 -3.56
C VAL A 46 -13.29 -0.35 -4.79
N GLU A 47 -12.64 -0.06 -5.92
CA GLU A 47 -13.31 0.20 -7.18
C GLU A 47 -12.42 -0.20 -8.36
N HIS A 48 -13.01 -0.84 -9.37
CA HIS A 48 -12.38 -1.15 -10.65
C HIS A 48 -13.24 -0.61 -11.80
N LYS A 49 -12.65 0.17 -12.70
CA LYS A 49 -13.33 0.78 -13.85
C LYS A 49 -12.51 0.59 -15.12
N LYS A 50 -13.12 -0.01 -16.14
CA LYS A 50 -12.60 0.04 -17.50
C LYS A 50 -13.05 1.34 -18.16
N ILE A 51 -12.10 2.23 -18.49
CA ILE A 51 -12.39 3.53 -19.11
C ILE A 51 -12.57 3.39 -20.61
N THR A 52 -11.62 2.72 -21.26
CA THR A 52 -11.67 2.41 -22.70
C THR A 52 -10.80 1.18 -22.97
N ASN A 53 -10.57 0.87 -24.25
CA ASN A 53 -9.65 -0.20 -24.62
C ASN A 53 -8.27 0.07 -24.00
N ASN A 54 -7.72 -0.93 -23.31
CA ASN A 54 -6.42 -0.87 -22.65
C ASN A 54 -6.27 0.18 -21.54
N VAL A 55 -7.33 0.87 -21.11
CA VAL A 55 -7.26 1.88 -20.04
C VAL A 55 -8.17 1.51 -18.88
N TYR A 56 -7.58 1.39 -17.70
CA TYR A 56 -8.25 0.96 -16.47
C TYR A 56 -8.01 1.97 -15.36
N GLN A 57 -8.95 2.09 -14.44
CA GLN A 57 -8.83 2.88 -13.23
C GLN A 57 -9.19 2.00 -12.04
N ASP A 58 -8.25 1.85 -11.12
CA ASP A 58 -8.47 1.13 -9.87
C ASP A 58 -8.30 2.09 -8.70
N THR A 59 -9.22 2.01 -7.74
CA THR A 59 -9.06 2.64 -6.43
C THR A 59 -8.67 1.57 -5.43
N TYR A 60 -7.54 1.78 -4.77
CA TYR A 60 -7.02 0.92 -3.71
C TYR A 60 -7.27 1.57 -2.36
N GLU A 61 -7.54 0.75 -1.36
CA GLU A 61 -7.49 1.12 0.04
C GLU A 61 -6.53 0.18 0.76
N ILE A 62 -5.58 0.78 1.46
CA ILE A 62 -4.56 0.10 2.26
C ILE A 62 -4.75 0.55 3.70
N THR A 63 -5.19 -0.34 4.56
CA THR A 63 -5.39 -0.07 5.98
C THR A 63 -4.25 -0.71 6.77
N ILE A 64 -3.54 0.10 7.55
CA ILE A 64 -2.53 -0.38 8.47
C ILE A 64 -3.02 -0.13 9.91
N ARG A 65 -3.07 -1.19 10.71
CA ARG A 65 -3.35 -1.14 12.15
C ARG A 65 -2.05 -1.29 12.93
N ASN A 66 -1.88 -0.50 13.98
CA ASN A 66 -0.77 -0.54 14.91
C ASN A 66 -1.30 -0.86 16.32
N HIS A 67 -1.07 -2.07 16.83
CA HIS A 67 -1.33 -2.49 18.21
C HIS A 67 -0.13 -2.27 19.14
N LYS A 68 0.90 -1.51 18.74
CA LYS A 68 1.96 -1.09 19.67
C LYS A 68 1.46 0.02 20.59
N ASP A 69 2.08 0.13 21.75
CA ASP A 69 1.87 1.23 22.70
C ASP A 69 2.63 2.52 22.33
N GLU A 70 3.24 2.55 21.15
CA GLU A 70 3.94 3.70 20.56
C GLU A 70 3.45 3.99 19.14
N SER A 71 3.54 5.25 18.73
CA SER A 71 3.30 5.64 17.34
C SER A 71 4.46 5.18 16.47
N ILE A 72 4.15 4.71 15.26
CA ILE A 72 5.14 4.20 14.32
C ILE A 72 5.05 4.92 12.98
N LYS A 73 6.18 5.00 12.28
CA LYS A 73 6.21 5.39 10.87
C LYS A 73 6.41 4.16 10.00
N VAL A 74 5.57 4.03 8.98
CA VAL A 74 5.55 2.90 8.06
C VAL A 74 5.66 3.41 6.62
N SER A 75 6.57 2.79 5.87
CA SER A 75 6.66 2.97 4.42
C SER A 75 5.86 1.88 3.71
N ILE A 76 4.82 2.28 2.98
CA ILE A 76 3.99 1.44 2.13
C ILE A 76 4.50 1.55 0.70
N ILE A 77 5.04 0.46 0.14
CA ILE A 77 5.51 0.41 -1.25
C ILE A 77 4.52 -0.35 -2.12
N GLU A 78 3.91 0.37 -3.04
CA GLU A 78 2.97 -0.15 -4.03
C GLU A 78 3.65 -0.27 -5.39
N HIS A 79 3.42 -1.41 -6.03
CA HIS A 79 3.89 -1.66 -7.39
C HIS A 79 2.82 -1.22 -8.39
N GLN A 80 3.28 -0.68 -9.50
CA GLN A 80 2.46 -0.16 -10.58
C GLN A 80 2.89 -0.87 -11.87
N TRP A 81 1.94 -1.14 -12.75
CA TRP A 81 2.18 -1.89 -13.99
C TRP A 81 1.73 -1.08 -15.22
N GLY A 82 2.40 -1.32 -16.35
CA GLY A 82 2.16 -0.55 -17.57
C GLY A 82 2.50 0.94 -17.41
N ASP A 83 1.91 1.77 -18.26
CA ASP A 83 1.92 3.22 -18.07
C ASP A 83 0.87 3.60 -17.04
N TRP A 84 1.28 4.27 -15.96
CA TRP A 84 0.36 4.62 -14.87
C TRP A 84 0.45 6.09 -14.46
N LYS A 85 -0.65 6.56 -13.89
CA LYS A 85 -0.71 7.85 -13.17
C LYS A 85 -1.65 7.73 -11.97
N VAL A 86 -1.27 8.33 -10.85
CA VAL A 86 -2.18 8.51 -9.71
C VAL A 86 -3.08 9.70 -10.02
N LEU A 87 -4.38 9.48 -9.99
CA LEU A 87 -5.40 10.52 -10.24
C LEU A 87 -5.83 11.21 -8.96
N LYS A 88 -5.89 10.43 -7.88
CA LYS A 88 -6.33 10.90 -6.57
C LYS A 88 -5.59 10.11 -5.50
N SER A 89 -5.20 10.78 -4.43
CA SER A 89 -4.66 10.15 -3.22
C SER A 89 -5.09 10.99 -2.02
N ASN A 90 -5.36 10.34 -0.88
CA ASN A 90 -5.55 11.03 0.40
C ASN A 90 -4.23 11.27 1.16
N TYR A 91 -3.13 10.64 0.73
CA TYR A 91 -1.78 10.85 1.25
C TYR A 91 -0.83 11.31 0.15
N ASP A 92 0.18 12.10 0.52
CA ASP A 92 1.33 12.35 -0.35
C ASP A 92 2.07 11.04 -0.64
N TYR A 93 2.53 10.91 -1.88
CA TYR A 93 3.30 9.75 -2.31
C TYR A 93 4.56 10.21 -3.04
N LYS A 94 5.60 9.39 -2.95
CA LYS A 94 6.84 9.57 -3.69
C LYS A 94 6.88 8.53 -4.81
N LYS A 95 7.11 8.99 -6.03
CA LYS A 95 7.46 8.07 -7.13
C LYS A 95 8.93 7.68 -6.96
N ILE A 96 9.16 6.43 -6.56
CA ILE A 96 10.50 5.90 -6.31
C ILE A 96 11.18 5.55 -7.63
N ASP A 97 10.44 4.88 -8.51
CA ASP A 97 10.90 4.52 -9.84
C ASP A 97 9.71 4.42 -10.82
N ALA A 98 9.96 3.88 -12.02
CA ALA A 98 8.92 3.73 -13.04
C ALA A 98 7.79 2.77 -12.65
N TYR A 99 7.97 1.91 -11.64
CA TYR A 99 7.07 0.84 -11.24
C TYR A 99 6.70 0.89 -9.75
N LYS A 100 7.19 1.85 -8.97
CA LYS A 100 6.95 1.93 -7.53
C LYS A 100 6.57 3.31 -7.05
N ILE A 101 5.57 3.33 -6.20
CA ILE A 101 5.23 4.48 -5.36
C ILE A 101 5.38 4.10 -3.89
N GLU A 102 5.80 5.07 -3.09
CA GLU A 102 5.92 4.94 -1.65
C GLU A 102 5.00 5.96 -0.96
N PHE A 103 4.27 5.48 0.06
CA PHE A 103 3.56 6.32 1.01
C PHE A 103 4.23 6.18 2.37
N GLU A 104 4.61 7.31 2.96
CA GLU A 104 5.08 7.36 4.35
C GLU A 104 3.90 7.76 5.23
N VAL A 105 3.48 6.86 6.12
CA VAL A 105 2.36 7.09 7.02
C VAL A 105 2.78 6.93 8.47
N GLU A 106 2.33 7.85 9.31
CA GLU A 106 2.45 7.74 10.76
C GLU A 106 1.16 7.15 11.30
N ILE A 107 1.28 6.07 12.06
CA ILE A 107 0.14 5.33 12.62
C ILE A 107 0.22 5.49 14.14
N PRO A 108 -0.80 6.09 14.78
CA PRO A 108 -0.80 6.28 16.22
C PRO A 108 -0.75 4.93 16.95
N LYS A 109 -0.27 4.95 18.20
CA LYS A 109 -0.33 3.79 19.10
C LYS A 109 -1.75 3.24 19.20
N ASN A 110 -1.90 1.91 19.22
CA ASN A 110 -3.19 1.23 19.29
C ASN A 110 -4.25 1.78 18.32
N GLY A 111 -3.83 2.24 17.13
CA GLY A 111 -4.67 2.93 16.16
C GLY A 111 -4.52 2.36 14.75
N GLU A 112 -5.28 2.92 13.80
CA GLU A 112 -5.22 2.52 12.40
C GLU A 112 -5.18 3.72 11.47
N THR A 113 -4.70 3.50 10.25
CA THR A 113 -4.62 4.52 9.21
C THR A 113 -4.86 3.89 7.85
N SER A 114 -5.69 4.56 7.03
CA SER A 114 -6.04 4.08 5.69
C SER A 114 -5.51 5.02 4.61
N VAL A 115 -4.70 4.47 3.70
CA VAL A 115 -4.26 5.11 2.46
C VAL A 115 -5.19 4.69 1.34
N VAL A 116 -5.83 5.67 0.69
CA VAL A 116 -6.73 5.48 -0.43
C VAL A 116 -6.20 6.26 -1.62
N TYR A 117 -5.92 5.55 -2.71
CA TYR A 117 -5.48 6.18 -3.96
C TYR A 117 -6.13 5.53 -5.18
N THR A 118 -6.34 6.34 -6.21
CA THR A 118 -6.86 5.90 -7.52
C THR A 118 -5.74 6.03 -8.53
N ALA A 119 -5.42 4.93 -9.21
CA ALA A 119 -4.46 4.90 -10.31
C ALA A 119 -5.16 4.59 -11.63
N GLU A 120 -4.76 5.27 -12.70
CA GLU A 120 -5.10 4.91 -14.08
C GLU A 120 -3.93 4.16 -14.70
N TYR A 121 -4.20 3.02 -15.31
CA TYR A 121 -3.25 2.17 -16.01
C TYR A 121 -3.55 2.11 -17.49
N ARG A 122 -2.51 2.09 -18.31
CA ARG A 122 -2.56 1.89 -19.75
C ARG A 122 -1.59 0.77 -20.15
N PHE A 123 -2.09 -0.16 -20.96
CA PHE A 123 -1.37 -1.35 -21.41
C PHE A 123 -1.22 -1.41 -22.93
#